data_AF-A0A554IJX6-F1
#
_entry.id   AF-A0A554IJX6-F1
#
_cell.length_a   1.000
_cell.length_b   1.000
_cell.length_c   1.000
_cell.angle_alpha   90.00
_cell.angle_beta   90.00
_cell.angle_gamma   90.00
#
_symmetry.space_group_name_H-M   'P 1'
#
loop_
_entity.id
_entity.type
_entity.pdbx_description
1 polymer ?
#
loop_
_entity_poly.entity_id
_entity_poly.type
_entity_poly.pdbx_seq_one_letter_code
_entity_poly.pdbx_strand_id
1 'polypeptide(L)'
;MRFQVPQFINIEDKLFGPLTVKQFVYLVGGGGMVYILYQYLPFYVALFIIAPVAALALALAFLKINNKPFIFTLQAAIIYAFGVRLYLWRKQPKKITPAEALQKKPDAGVPALSESRLKDLSWALDINQSIKK
;
A
#
# COMPACT_ATOMS: atom_id res chain seq x y z
N MET A 1 -6.26 31.24 28.82
CA MET A 1 -4.89 31.36 28.28
C MET A 1 -4.87 30.73 26.90
N ARG A 2 -4.38 31.41 25.86
CA ARG A 2 -4.20 30.83 24.52
C ARG A 2 -2.72 30.47 24.37
N PHE A 3 -2.42 29.19 24.19
CA PHE A 3 -1.05 28.73 23.94
C PHE A 3 -0.68 28.99 22.48
N GLN A 4 0.44 29.66 22.24
CA GLN A 4 1.02 29.75 20.91
C GLN A 4 1.66 28.39 20.59
N VAL A 5 1.16 27.73 19.55
CA VAL A 5 1.73 26.48 19.07
C VAL A 5 3.00 26.80 18.27
N PRO A 6 4.17 26.25 18.64
CA PRO A 6 5.39 26.42 17.85
C PRO A 6 5.18 25.88 16.44
N GLN A 7 5.54 26.64 15.42
CA GLN A 7 5.29 26.29 14.02
C GLN A 7 6.25 25.24 13.45
N PHE A 8 7.35 24.94 14.15
CA PHE A 8 8.43 24.07 13.65
C PHE A 8 8.51 22.68 14.28
N ILE A 9 7.46 22.22 14.97
CA ILE A 9 7.46 20.89 15.63
C ILE A 9 7.63 19.70 14.66
N ASN A 10 7.31 19.91 13.38
CA ASN A 10 7.30 18.84 12.36
C ASN A 10 8.62 18.76 11.57
N ILE A 11 9.52 19.73 11.76
CA ILE A 11 10.81 19.77 11.07
C ILE A 11 11.84 19.19 12.04
N GLU A 12 12.59 18.18 11.59
CA GLU A 12 13.70 17.65 12.38
C GLU A 12 14.79 18.70 12.54
N ASP A 13 15.36 18.75 13.75
CA ASP A 13 16.48 19.60 14.07
C ASP A 13 17.72 19.18 13.26
N LYS A 14 18.34 20.18 12.63
CA LYS A 14 19.61 20.02 11.91
C LYS A 14 20.74 20.29 12.88
N LEU A 15 21.23 19.23 13.52
CA LEU A 15 22.27 19.33 14.54
C LEU A 15 23.69 19.44 13.93
N PHE A 16 23.90 18.84 12.76
CA PHE A 16 25.22 18.78 12.10
C PHE A 16 25.20 19.59 10.80
N GLY A 17 25.29 20.91 10.93
CA GLY A 17 25.24 21.83 9.79
C GLY A 17 23.91 21.69 9.02
N PRO A 18 23.91 21.29 7.74
CA PRO A 18 22.67 21.11 6.99
C PRO A 18 21.94 19.78 7.27
N LEU A 19 22.54 18.86 8.03
CA LEU A 19 22.07 17.49 8.22
C LEU A 19 21.28 17.30 9.52
N THR A 20 20.20 16.52 9.44
CA THR A 20 19.54 15.99 10.64
C THR A 20 20.36 14.85 11.24
N VAL A 21 20.12 14.53 12.51
CA VAL A 21 20.83 13.42 13.20
C VAL A 21 20.68 12.10 12.43
N LYS A 22 19.50 11.83 11.88
CA LYS A 22 19.25 10.61 11.09
C LYS A 22 20.09 10.58 9.81
N GLN A 23 20.14 11.69 9.09
CA GLN A 23 20.94 11.81 7.86
C GLN A 23 22.43 11.64 8.15
N PHE A 24 22.91 12.23 9.24
CA PHE A 24 24.29 12.06 9.68
C PHE A 24 24.62 10.58 9.98
N VAL A 25 23.75 9.88 10.71
CA VAL A 25 23.93 8.44 11.00
C VAL A 25 23.95 7.61 9.71
N TYR A 26 23.08 7.90 8.73
CA TYR A 26 23.09 7.18 7.46
C TYR A 26 24.38 7.42 6.67
N LEU A 27 24.93 8.63 6.67
CA LEU A 27 26.17 8.95 5.97
C LEU A 27 27.40 8.36 6.66
N VAL A 28 27.48 8.45 7.99
CA VAL A 28 28.59 7.85 8.75
C VAL A 28 28.53 6.33 8.70
N GLY A 29 27.34 5.75 8.90
CA GLY A 29 27.15 4.30 8.80
C GLY A 29 27.43 3.78 7.40
N GLY A 30 26.91 4.46 6.36
CA GLY A 30 27.16 4.10 4.97
C GLY A 30 28.62 4.29 4.56
N GLY A 31 29.24 5.42 4.92
CA GLY A 31 30.65 5.70 4.66
C GLY A 31 31.58 4.72 5.38
N GLY A 32 31.28 4.40 6.64
CA GLY A 32 31.98 3.36 7.40
C GLY A 32 31.88 2.00 6.73
N MET A 33 30.68 1.62 6.26
CA MET A 33 30.48 0.37 5.53
C MET A 33 31.27 0.33 4.21
N VAL A 34 31.27 1.43 3.45
CA VAL A 34 32.07 1.57 2.22
C VAL A 34 33.56 1.41 2.50
N TYR A 35 34.07 2.03 3.57
CA TYR A 35 35.46 1.90 3.98
C TYR A 35 35.84 0.47 4.35
N ILE A 36 34.99 -0.22 5.12
CA ILE A 36 35.18 -1.63 5.47
C ILE A 36 35.22 -2.48 4.19
N LEU A 37 34.26 -2.31 3.29
CA LEU A 37 34.22 -3.07 2.03
C LEU A 37 35.46 -2.83 1.17
N TYR A 38 35.94 -1.59 1.11
CA TYR A 38 37.16 -1.25 0.37
C TYR A 38 38.42 -1.91 0.98
N GLN A 39 38.50 -1.99 2.31
CA GLN A 39 39.66 -2.53 3.02
C GLN A 39 39.77 -4.06 2.92
N TYR A 40 38.63 -4.78 2.92
CA TYR A 40 38.62 -6.25 3.04
C TYR A 40 38.42 -6.97 1.70
N LEU A 41 37.88 -6.33 0.66
CA LEU A 41 37.60 -6.97 -0.63
C LEU A 41 38.61 -6.55 -1.71
N PRO A 42 38.89 -7.41 -2.70
CA PRO A 42 39.68 -7.03 -3.85
C PRO A 42 38.98 -5.92 -4.65
N PHE A 43 39.75 -4.96 -5.17
CA PHE A 43 39.24 -3.69 -5.72
C PHE A 43 38.04 -3.81 -6.65
N TYR A 44 38.07 -4.73 -7.62
CA TYR A 44 36.98 -4.91 -8.59
C TYR A 44 35.68 -5.40 -7.94
N VAL A 45 35.78 -6.33 -6.99
CA VAL A 45 34.62 -6.84 -6.25
C VAL A 45 34.12 -5.77 -5.27
N ALA A 46 35.05 -5.10 -4.59
CA ALA A 46 34.73 -3.99 -3.69
C ALA A 46 33.95 -2.90 -4.42
N LEU A 47 34.40 -2.46 -5.60
CA LEU A 47 33.74 -1.41 -6.37
C LEU A 47 32.29 -1.77 -6.74
N PHE A 48 32.06 -3.03 -7.15
CA PHE A 48 30.73 -3.51 -7.52
C PHE A 48 29.74 -3.48 -6.34
N ILE A 49 30.22 -3.74 -5.12
CA ILE A 49 29.37 -3.74 -3.90
C ILE A 49 29.28 -2.35 -3.28
N ILE A 50 30.38 -1.58 -3.30
CA ILE A 50 30.43 -0.21 -2.79
C ILE A 50 29.46 0.69 -3.55
N ALA A 51 29.37 0.56 -4.87
CA ALA A 51 28.49 1.38 -5.69
C ALA A 51 27.02 1.38 -5.21
N PRO A 52 26.34 0.23 -5.07
CA PRO A 52 24.97 0.20 -4.55
C PRO A 52 24.88 0.58 -3.07
N VAL A 53 25.87 0.26 -2.24
CA VAL A 53 25.87 0.63 -0.81
C VAL A 53 25.97 2.15 -0.62
N ALA A 54 26.88 2.80 -1.35
CA ALA A 54 27.03 4.25 -1.34
C ALA A 54 25.78 4.94 -1.90
N ALA A 55 25.22 4.42 -3.00
CA ALA A 55 23.98 4.93 -3.57
C ALA A 55 22.80 4.82 -2.57
N LEU A 56 22.69 3.69 -1.87
CA LEU A 56 21.65 3.48 -0.84
C LEU A 56 21.83 4.46 0.33
N ALA A 57 23.05 4.66 0.83
CA ALA A 57 23.33 5.58 1.92
C ALA A 57 22.96 7.03 1.56
N LEU A 58 23.32 7.47 0.34
CA LEU A 58 22.96 8.78 -0.17
C LEU A 58 21.44 8.91 -0.37
N ALA A 59 20.78 7.88 -0.90
CA ALA A 59 19.33 7.86 -1.05
C ALA A 59 18.62 7.96 0.31
N LEU A 60 19.08 7.23 1.33
CA LEU A 60 18.53 7.31 2.69
C LEU A 60 18.70 8.69 3.32
N ALA A 61 19.82 9.36 3.06
CA ALA A 61 20.08 10.69 3.59
C ALA A 61 19.28 11.80 2.88
N PHE A 62 19.24 11.80 1.54
CA PHE A 62 18.76 12.96 0.77
C PHE A 62 17.49 12.73 -0.04
N LEU A 63 17.18 11.50 -0.41
CA LEU A 63 16.02 11.23 -1.25
C LEU A 63 14.73 11.36 -0.44
N LYS A 64 13.77 12.07 -1.03
CA LYS A 64 12.41 12.20 -0.50
C LYS A 64 11.44 11.79 -1.59
N ILE A 65 10.50 10.90 -1.24
CA ILE A 65 9.45 10.43 -2.15
C ILE A 65 8.13 10.89 -1.57
N ASN A 66 7.34 11.63 -2.36
CA ASN A 66 6.03 12.15 -1.93
C ASN A 66 6.10 12.94 -0.61
N ASN A 67 7.09 13.83 -0.47
CA ASN A 67 7.36 14.61 0.74
C ASN A 67 7.66 13.78 2.00
N LYS A 68 7.94 12.48 1.85
CA LYS A 68 8.37 11.60 2.96
C LYS A 68 9.83 11.18 2.79
N PRO A 69 10.57 11.05 3.91
CA PRO A 69 11.92 10.47 3.88
C PRO A 69 11.94 9.09 3.23
N PHE A 70 12.98 8.80 2.43
CA PHE A 70 13.11 7.55 1.67
C PHE A 70 13.02 6.28 2.54
N ILE A 71 13.41 6.35 3.81
CA ILE A 71 13.33 5.23 4.75
C ILE A 71 11.92 4.60 4.81
N PHE A 72 10.86 5.40 4.71
CA PHE A 72 9.48 4.89 4.75
C PHE A 72 9.15 4.09 3.49
N THR A 73 9.61 4.57 2.33
CA THR A 73 9.44 3.85 1.07
C THR A 73 10.26 2.57 1.06
N LEU A 74 11.49 2.60 1.56
CA LEU A 74 12.34 1.42 1.68
C LEU A 74 11.72 0.38 2.62
N GLN A 75 11.24 0.82 3.79
CA GLN A 75 10.55 -0.05 4.74
C GLN A 75 9.30 -0.69 4.10
N ALA A 76 8.48 0.11 3.40
CA ALA A 76 7.32 -0.40 2.70
C ALA A 76 7.69 -1.39 1.59
N ALA A 77 8.77 -1.13 0.85
CA ALA A 77 9.28 -2.03 -0.18
C ALA A 77 9.75 -3.36 0.42
N ILE A 78 10.49 -3.34 1.54
CA ILE A 78 10.92 -4.54 2.26
C ILE A 78 9.69 -5.33 2.77
N ILE A 79 8.76 -4.66 3.45
CA ILE A 79 7.53 -5.30 3.94
C ILE A 79 6.71 -5.88 2.79
N TYR A 80 6.61 -5.20 1.65
CA TYR A 80 5.89 -5.70 0.49
C TYR A 80 6.59 -6.89 -0.17
N ALA A 81 7.91 -6.89 -0.24
CA ALA A 81 8.70 -7.95 -0.85
C ALA A 81 8.67 -9.23 -0.01
N PHE A 82 8.82 -9.12 1.32
CA PHE A 82 8.89 -10.26 2.24
C PHE A 82 7.59 -10.55 2.99
N GLY A 83 6.57 -9.72 2.82
CA GLY A 83 5.29 -9.84 3.51
C GLY A 83 4.40 -10.93 2.93
N VAL A 84 3.62 -11.57 3.81
CA VAL A 84 2.65 -12.58 3.42
C VAL A 84 1.50 -11.93 2.64
N ARG A 85 1.25 -12.41 1.42
CA ARG A 85 0.12 -11.96 0.58
C ARG A 85 -1.14 -12.71 0.98
N LEU A 86 -1.89 -12.12 1.91
CA LEU A 86 -3.20 -12.64 2.30
C LEU A 86 -4.25 -12.26 1.26
N TYR A 87 -4.56 -13.17 0.34
CA TYR A 87 -5.68 -13.05 -0.59
C TYR A 87 -6.99 -13.35 0.13
N LEU A 88 -7.44 -12.42 0.97
CA LEU A 88 -8.73 -12.54 1.64
C LEU A 88 -9.82 -11.95 0.75
N TRP A 89 -10.72 -12.81 0.26
CA TRP A 89 -11.97 -12.33 -0.32
C TRP A 89 -12.82 -11.74 0.81
N ARG A 90 -12.90 -10.42 0.87
CA ARG A 90 -13.88 -9.71 1.69
C ARG A 90 -15.03 -9.28 0.80
N LYS A 91 -16.18 -9.95 0.94
CA LYS A 91 -17.44 -9.46 0.39
C LYS A 91 -17.79 -8.16 1.13
N GLN A 92 -17.34 -7.03 0.61
CA GLN A 92 -17.73 -5.74 1.15
C GLN A 92 -19.25 -5.60 0.94
N PRO A 93 -20.06 -5.45 2.00
CA PRO A 93 -21.45 -5.10 1.81
C PRO A 93 -21.47 -3.77 1.07
N LYS A 94 -22.06 -3.75 -0.13
CA LYS A 94 -22.26 -2.52 -0.90
C LYS A 94 -23.03 -1.56 0.00
N LYS A 95 -22.34 -0.54 0.55
CA LYS A 95 -23.01 0.56 1.23
C LYS A 95 -23.79 1.31 0.16
N ILE A 96 -25.09 1.05 0.09
CA ILE A 96 -26.00 1.82 -0.74
C ILE A 96 -26.05 3.20 -0.10
N THR A 97 -25.35 4.17 -0.69
CA THR A 97 -25.46 5.56 -0.28
C THR A 97 -26.87 6.02 -0.63
N PRO A 98 -27.59 6.81 0.20
CA PRO A 98 -28.96 7.23 -0.08
C PRO A 98 -29.14 7.89 -1.47
N ALA A 99 -28.08 8.52 -2.00
CA ALA A 99 -28.05 9.09 -3.35
C ALA A 99 -28.18 8.04 -4.47
N GLU A 100 -27.66 6.82 -4.28
CA GLU A 100 -27.76 5.71 -5.24
C GLU A 100 -29.12 5.00 -5.15
N ALA A 101 -29.77 5.02 -3.98
CA ALA A 101 -31.10 4.44 -3.78
C ALA A 101 -32.20 5.23 -4.52
N LEU A 102 -32.00 6.53 -4.71
CA LEU A 102 -32.94 7.41 -5.44
C LEU A 102 -32.80 7.32 -6.96
N GLN A 103 -31.66 6.81 -7.48
CA GLN A 103 -31.43 6.64 -8.91
C GLN A 103 -31.71 5.24 -9.42
N LYS A 104 -31.82 4.25 -8.54
CA LYS A 104 -32.21 2.89 -8.92
C LYS A 104 -33.73 2.81 -9.05
N LYS A 105 -34.29 3.42 -10.11
CA LYS A 105 -35.57 2.92 -10.65
C LYS A 105 -35.34 1.43 -10.93
N PRO A 106 -36.22 0.51 -10.48
CA PRO A 106 -36.13 -0.86 -10.94
C PRO A 106 -36.19 -0.82 -12.46
N ASP A 107 -35.17 -1.38 -13.11
CA ASP A 107 -35.22 -1.61 -14.55
C ASP A 107 -36.54 -2.30 -14.84
N ALA A 108 -37.39 -1.63 -15.64
CA ALA A 108 -38.67 -2.12 -16.11
C ALA A 108 -38.46 -3.21 -17.17
N GLY A 109 -37.63 -4.20 -16.84
CA GLY A 109 -37.27 -5.35 -17.67
C GLY A 109 -37.67 -6.69 -17.04
N VAL A 110 -38.33 -6.68 -15.88
CA VAL A 110 -39.02 -7.88 -15.39
C VAL A 110 -40.46 -7.78 -15.91
N PRO A 111 -40.88 -8.62 -16.88
CA PRO A 111 -42.29 -8.66 -17.24
C PRO A 111 -43.08 -9.01 -15.97
N ALA A 112 -44.09 -8.21 -15.63
CA ALA A 112 -45.02 -8.56 -14.56
C ALA A 112 -45.71 -9.86 -14.96
N LEU A 113 -45.17 -10.99 -14.51
CA LEU A 113 -45.78 -12.29 -14.71
C LEU A 113 -47.07 -12.30 -13.88
N SER A 114 -48.21 -12.58 -14.52
CA SER A 114 -49.46 -12.79 -13.80
C SER A 114 -49.30 -13.95 -12.83
N GLU A 115 -50.01 -13.90 -11.69
CA GLU A 115 -49.98 -14.99 -10.70
C GLU A 115 -50.27 -16.36 -11.31
N SER A 116 -51.12 -16.42 -12.35
CA SER A 116 -51.38 -17.63 -13.12
C SER A 116 -50.12 -18.19 -13.78
N ARG A 117 -49.33 -17.36 -14.47
CA ARG A 117 -48.09 -17.78 -15.15
C ARG A 117 -47.00 -18.19 -14.17
N LEU A 118 -46.94 -17.56 -13.01
CA LEU A 118 -46.03 -17.97 -11.93
C LEU A 118 -46.40 -19.34 -11.38
N LYS A 119 -47.69 -19.60 -11.20
CA LYS A 119 -48.20 -20.90 -10.74
C LYS A 119 -47.93 -22.00 -11.77
N ASP A 120 -48.18 -21.74 -13.04
CA ASP A 120 -47.92 -22.68 -14.15
C ASP A 120 -46.43 -23.02 -14.26
N LEU A 121 -45.54 -22.02 -14.15
CA LEU A 121 -44.09 -22.23 -14.15
C LEU A 121 -43.63 -23.03 -12.93
N SER A 122 -44.19 -22.76 -11.75
CA SER A 122 -43.86 -23.52 -10.54
C SER A 122 -44.27 -24.99 -10.66
N TRP A 123 -45.44 -25.25 -11.23
CA TRP A 123 -45.97 -26.60 -11.45
C TRP A 123 -45.15 -27.36 -12.51
N ALA A 124 -44.81 -26.70 -13.63
CA ALA A 124 -43.98 -27.29 -14.67
C ALA A 124 -42.57 -27.65 -14.16
N LEU A 125 -42.00 -26.83 -13.28
CA LEU A 125 -40.69 -27.09 -12.68
C LEU A 125 -40.75 -28.30 -11.74
N ASP A 126 -41.79 -28.38 -10.90
CA ASP A 126 -41.98 -29.46 -9.93
C ASP A 126 -42.19 -30.82 -10.62
N ILE A 127 -42.97 -30.84 -11.71
CA ILE A 127 -43.18 -32.05 -12.51
C ILE A 127 -41.90 -32.53 -13.18
N ASN A 128 -41.12 -31.60 -13.73
CA ASN A 128 -39.87 -31.99 -14.38
C ASN A 128 -38.83 -32.49 -13.37
N GLN A 129 -38.88 -32.02 -12.12
CA GLN A 129 -38.10 -32.58 -11.02
C GLN A 129 -38.60 -33.96 -10.59
N SER A 130 -39.92 -34.21 -10.59
CA SER A 130 -40.48 -35.51 -10.23
C SER A 130 -40.24 -36.60 -11.28
N ILE A 131 -40.17 -36.23 -12.57
CA ILE A 131 -39.91 -37.18 -13.67
C ILE A 131 -38.43 -37.59 -13.75
N LYS A 132 -37.52 -36.77 -13.20
CA LYS A 132 -36.06 -37.01 -13.29
C LYS A 132 -35.51 -37.85 -12.11
N LYS A 133 -36.37 -38.61 -11.43
CA LYS A 133 -36.03 -39.50 -10.32
C LYS A 133 -36.41 -40.93 -10.68
#